data_AF-A0A977R0L1-F1
#
_entry.id   AF-A0A977R0L1-F1
#
_cell.length_a   1.000
_cell.length_b   1.000
_cell.length_c   1.000
_cell.angle_alpha   90.00
_cell.angle_beta   90.00
_cell.angle_gamma   90.00
#
_symmetry.space_group_name_H-M   'P 1'
#
loop_
_entity.id
_entity.type
_entity.pdbx_description
1 polymer ?
#
loop_
_entity_poly.entity_id
_entity_poly.type
_entity_poly.pdbx_seq_one_letter_code
_entity_poly.pdbx_strand_id
1 'polypeptide(L)'
;MIKWPWKAQEITQNEDWPWDDALAIPLLVNLTAQEQARLIALAERFLQQKRLVALQGFELDSLKSARIALIFCLPILELGIEWLDGFHEVLIYPAPFVVDDEWEDDIGLVHSQRVVQSGQSWQQGPIILNWLDIQDSFDASGFNLIIHEVAHKLDMRNGDRASGIPFIPLRDVAGWEHDLHAAMNNIQDEIDLVGESAASIDAYAATDPAECFAVLSEYFFSAPELFAPRFPALWQRFCQFYRQDPSQRLRVSAAEGDYGEESEH
;
A
#
# COMPACT_ATOMS: atom_id res chain seq x y z
N MET A 1 9.81 -28.99 0.20
CA MET A 1 10.53 -28.34 1.32
C MET A 1 11.79 -27.71 0.73
N ILE A 2 11.69 -26.50 0.19
CA ILE A 2 12.83 -25.81 -0.42
C ILE A 2 13.56 -25.09 0.71
N LYS A 3 14.82 -25.47 0.97
CA LYS A 3 15.71 -24.75 1.90
C LYS A 3 16.35 -23.60 1.13
N TRP A 4 15.95 -22.38 1.45
CA TRP A 4 16.50 -21.15 0.87
C TRP A 4 17.80 -20.78 1.62
N PRO A 5 18.98 -20.68 0.97
CA PRO A 5 20.25 -20.48 1.65
C PRO A 5 20.70 -19.01 1.54
N TRP A 6 20.32 -18.15 2.49
CA TRP A 6 20.84 -16.78 2.52
C TRP A 6 21.17 -16.36 3.95
N LYS A 7 22.28 -15.64 4.09
CA LYS A 7 22.65 -14.95 5.33
C LYS A 7 21.74 -13.74 5.48
N ALA A 8 20.70 -13.87 6.30
CA ALA A 8 19.92 -12.72 6.78
C ALA A 8 20.70 -12.02 7.89
N GLN A 9 20.77 -10.69 7.86
CA GLN A 9 21.09 -9.90 9.04
C GLN A 9 19.80 -9.69 9.83
N GLU A 10 19.75 -10.24 11.05
CA GLU A 10 18.65 -9.97 11.98
C GLU A 10 18.94 -8.67 12.74
N ILE A 11 17.99 -7.74 12.74
CA ILE A 11 18.08 -6.51 13.53
C ILE A 11 17.79 -6.87 14.99
N THR A 12 18.77 -6.64 15.87
CA THR A 12 18.64 -6.84 17.32
C THR A 12 17.77 -5.75 17.97
N GLN A 13 16.78 -6.17 18.76
CA GLN A 13 15.68 -5.40 19.38
C GLN A 13 16.07 -4.34 20.44
N ASN A 14 17.07 -3.48 20.21
CA ASN A 14 17.45 -2.48 21.22
C ASN A 14 17.93 -1.15 20.62
N GLU A 15 17.27 -0.68 19.56
CA GLU A 15 17.52 0.63 18.96
C GLU A 15 16.42 1.61 19.37
N ASP A 16 16.82 2.80 19.84
CA ASP A 16 15.93 3.96 19.88
C ASP A 16 15.57 4.29 18.41
N TRP A 17 14.37 3.92 17.99
CA TRP A 17 13.90 4.20 16.64
C TRP A 17 13.77 5.71 16.42
N PRO A 18 14.25 6.26 15.29
CA PRO A 18 14.20 7.69 15.01
C PRO A 18 12.80 8.09 14.50
N TRP A 19 11.77 7.95 15.34
CA TRP A 19 10.37 8.11 14.95
C TRP A 19 10.03 9.50 14.41
N ASP A 20 10.59 10.56 14.98
CA ASP A 20 10.37 11.93 14.52
C ASP A 20 10.91 12.12 13.09
N ASP A 21 12.11 11.65 12.80
CA ASP A 21 12.71 11.69 11.45
C ASP A 21 12.01 10.74 10.47
N ALA A 22 11.45 9.64 10.98
CA ALA A 22 10.69 8.68 10.19
C ALA A 22 9.33 9.24 9.75
N LEU A 23 8.67 10.02 10.61
CA LEU A 23 7.41 10.72 10.30
C LEU A 23 7.60 11.88 9.32
N ALA A 24 8.80 12.45 9.24
CA ALA A 24 9.13 13.59 8.38
C ALA A 24 9.26 13.20 6.89
N ILE A 25 8.18 12.67 6.31
CA ILE A 25 8.03 12.37 4.87
C ILE A 25 6.70 12.93 4.33
N PRO A 26 6.62 13.33 3.05
CA PRO A 26 5.42 13.96 2.49
C PRO A 26 4.13 13.17 2.69
N LEU A 27 4.16 11.84 2.59
CA LEU A 27 3.00 10.97 2.80
C LEU A 27 2.36 11.14 4.19
N LEU A 28 3.16 11.40 5.23
CA LEU A 28 2.72 11.40 6.63
C LEU A 28 2.56 12.80 7.23
N VAL A 29 2.95 13.86 6.49
CA VAL A 29 3.02 15.24 7.00
C VAL A 29 1.68 15.77 7.51
N ASN A 30 0.57 15.29 6.94
CA ASN A 30 -0.78 15.78 7.27
C ASN A 30 -1.40 15.04 8.47
N LEU A 31 -0.73 14.03 9.05
CA LEU A 31 -1.22 13.35 10.24
C LEU A 31 -1.23 14.30 11.44
N THR A 32 -2.32 14.31 12.19
CA THR A 32 -2.38 15.02 13.49
C THR A 32 -1.39 14.39 14.47
N ALA A 33 -0.95 15.13 15.49
CA ALA A 33 -0.07 14.60 16.53
C ALA A 33 -0.63 13.33 17.22
N GLN A 34 -1.97 13.24 17.37
CA GLN A 34 -2.62 12.05 17.92
C GLN A 34 -2.56 10.86 16.96
N GLU A 35 -2.73 11.08 15.65
CA GLU A 35 -2.56 10.02 14.65
C GLU A 35 -1.10 9.57 14.55
N GLN A 36 -0.14 10.50 14.55
CA GLN A 36 1.29 10.21 14.56
C GLN A 36 1.68 9.31 15.74
N ALA A 37 1.24 9.66 16.97
CA ALA A 37 1.51 8.87 18.16
C ALA A 37 0.90 7.45 18.09
N ARG A 38 -0.33 7.32 17.57
CA ARG A 38 -0.97 6.01 17.38
C ARG A 38 -0.28 5.20 16.28
N LEU A 39 0.14 5.83 15.20
CA LEU A 39 0.85 5.19 14.10
C LEU A 39 2.22 4.68 14.55
N ILE A 40 2.97 5.46 15.34
CA ILE A 40 4.23 5.03 15.96
C ILE A 40 4.00 3.79 16.84
N ALA A 41 3.03 3.84 17.74
CA ALA A 41 2.73 2.70 18.62
C ALA A 41 2.34 1.43 17.83
N LEU A 42 1.69 1.59 16.67
CA LEU A 42 1.34 0.50 15.77
C LEU A 42 2.58 -0.04 15.02
N ALA A 43 3.45 0.86 14.55
CA ALA A 43 4.70 0.54 13.87
C ALA A 43 5.71 -0.16 14.80
N GLU A 44 5.78 0.23 16.07
CA GLU A 44 6.57 -0.46 17.10
C GLU A 44 6.12 -1.92 17.24
N ARG A 45 4.80 -2.15 17.33
CA ARG A 45 4.25 -3.51 17.39
C ARG A 45 4.52 -4.28 16.11
N PHE A 46 4.44 -3.63 14.94
CA PHE A 46 4.80 -4.23 13.66
C PHE A 46 6.25 -4.73 13.66
N LEU A 47 7.21 -3.89 14.07
CA LEU A 47 8.63 -4.26 14.13
C LEU A 47 8.94 -5.34 15.20
N GLN A 48 8.10 -5.48 16.23
CA GLN A 48 8.20 -6.57 17.19
C GLN A 48 7.66 -7.91 16.65
N GLN A 49 6.68 -7.86 15.76
CA GLN A 49 5.94 -9.05 15.28
C GLN A 49 6.38 -9.54 13.90
N LYS A 50 6.96 -8.65 13.09
CA LYS A 50 7.32 -8.92 11.69
C LYS A 50 8.80 -8.69 11.46
N ARG A 51 9.37 -9.47 10.54
CA ARG A 51 10.78 -9.36 10.17
C ARG A 51 10.94 -8.61 8.86
N LEU A 52 11.71 -7.52 8.87
CA LEU A 52 12.22 -6.89 7.66
C LEU A 52 13.54 -7.57 7.29
N VAL A 53 13.58 -8.20 6.11
CA VAL A 53 14.73 -8.99 5.65
C VAL A 53 15.32 -8.31 4.42
N ALA A 54 16.45 -7.64 4.62
CA ALA A 54 17.21 -7.04 3.53
C ALA A 54 17.94 -8.13 2.72
N LEU A 55 17.88 -8.03 1.39
CA LEU A 55 18.43 -9.00 0.46
C LEU A 55 19.50 -8.38 -0.43
N GLN A 56 20.32 -9.24 -1.05
CA GLN A 56 21.36 -8.84 -2.01
C GLN A 56 22.35 -7.79 -1.50
N GLY A 57 22.64 -7.80 -0.19
CA GLY A 57 23.58 -6.85 0.42
C GLY A 57 23.02 -5.44 0.61
N PHE A 58 21.69 -5.26 0.45
CA PHE A 58 21.03 -4.02 0.83
C PHE A 58 21.18 -3.78 2.34
N GLU A 59 21.55 -2.56 2.73
CA GLU A 59 21.70 -2.17 4.14
C GLU A 59 20.43 -1.46 4.62
N LEU A 60 19.69 -2.13 5.51
CA LEU A 60 18.51 -1.60 6.14
C LEU A 60 18.85 -1.05 7.52
N ASP A 61 18.87 0.28 7.64
CA ASP A 61 19.12 0.98 8.91
C ASP A 61 17.81 1.25 9.69
N SER A 62 17.95 1.84 10.88
CA SER A 62 16.84 2.11 11.79
C SER A 62 15.81 3.09 11.20
N LEU A 63 16.25 4.12 10.47
CA LEU A 63 15.37 5.11 9.86
C LEU A 63 14.56 4.49 8.72
N LYS A 64 15.21 3.70 7.85
CA LYS A 64 14.55 2.98 6.77
C LYS A 64 13.51 1.99 7.31
N SER A 65 13.87 1.24 8.35
CA SER A 65 12.97 0.29 9.02
C SER A 65 11.76 0.97 9.65
N ALA A 66 11.98 2.10 10.34
CA ALA A 66 10.92 2.89 10.95
C ALA A 66 9.93 3.42 9.91
N ARG A 67 10.42 3.99 8.80
CA ARG A 67 9.57 4.48 7.69
C ARG A 67 8.74 3.37 7.06
N ILE A 68 9.37 2.23 6.75
CA ILE A 68 8.66 1.07 6.20
C ILE A 68 7.54 0.64 7.15
N ALA A 69 7.81 0.53 8.46
CA ALA A 69 6.81 0.13 9.44
C ALA A 69 5.65 1.13 9.56
N LEU A 70 5.94 2.44 9.54
CA LEU A 70 4.89 3.48 9.54
C LEU A 70 3.97 3.36 8.33
N ILE A 71 4.53 3.15 7.13
CA ILE A 71 3.72 3.06 5.89
C ILE A 71 2.89 1.77 5.88
N PHE A 72 3.44 0.63 6.33
CA PHE A 72 2.65 -0.60 6.53
C PHE A 72 1.47 -0.40 7.48
N CYS A 73 1.66 0.42 8.51
CA CYS A 73 0.65 0.66 9.53
C CYS A 73 -0.36 1.76 9.16
N LEU A 74 -0.11 2.55 8.12
CA LEU A 74 -0.99 3.66 7.74
C LEU A 74 -2.38 3.16 7.27
N PRO A 75 -2.50 2.15 6.37
CA PRO A 75 -3.81 1.65 5.96
C PRO A 75 -4.62 1.03 7.09
N ILE A 76 -3.93 0.44 8.06
CA ILE A 76 -4.55 -0.28 9.18
C ILE A 76 -4.65 0.54 10.47
N LEU A 77 -4.37 1.85 10.44
CA LEU A 77 -4.34 2.73 11.61
C LEU A 77 -5.62 2.65 12.45
N GLU A 78 -6.78 2.59 11.79
CA GLU A 78 -8.10 2.51 12.42
C GLU A 78 -8.73 1.10 12.37
N LEU A 79 -7.97 0.13 11.86
CA LEU A 79 -8.38 -1.26 11.68
C LEU A 79 -7.77 -2.19 12.73
N GLY A 80 -6.48 -2.01 13.04
CA GLY A 80 -5.71 -2.85 13.97
C GLY A 80 -4.64 -3.71 13.29
N ILE A 81 -3.60 -4.08 14.04
CA ILE A 81 -2.43 -4.83 13.53
C ILE A 81 -2.78 -6.23 13.03
N GLU A 82 -3.83 -6.84 13.56
CA GLU A 82 -4.31 -8.17 13.19
C GLU A 82 -4.75 -8.25 11.71
N TRP A 83 -5.01 -7.10 11.08
CA TRP A 83 -5.28 -7.02 9.65
C TRP A 83 -4.06 -7.37 8.78
N LEU A 84 -2.86 -7.38 9.38
CA LEU A 84 -1.63 -7.78 8.73
C LEU A 84 -1.18 -9.20 9.11
N ASP A 85 -2.00 -10.03 9.77
CA ASP A 85 -1.61 -11.38 10.22
C ASP A 85 -1.33 -12.36 9.06
N GLY A 86 -1.69 -12.01 7.82
CA GLY A 86 -1.46 -12.82 6.61
C GLY A 86 0.01 -12.94 6.17
N PHE A 87 0.96 -12.33 6.88
CA PHE A 87 2.39 -12.45 6.61
C PHE A 87 3.25 -12.18 7.86
N HIS A 88 4.45 -12.76 7.87
CA HIS A 88 5.41 -12.64 8.97
C HIS A 88 6.70 -11.92 8.57
N GLU A 89 6.97 -11.84 7.27
CA GLU A 89 8.24 -11.39 6.72
C GLU A 89 8.01 -10.42 5.56
N VAL A 90 8.86 -9.42 5.46
CA VAL A 90 8.96 -8.49 4.33
C VAL A 90 10.36 -8.62 3.75
N LEU A 91 10.46 -9.09 2.51
CA LEU A 91 11.71 -9.23 1.78
C LEU A 91 11.98 -7.95 1.01
N ILE A 92 13.15 -7.33 1.21
CA ILE A 92 13.49 -6.05 0.60
C ILE A 92 14.72 -6.21 -0.28
N TYR A 93 14.51 -6.07 -1.58
CA TYR A 93 15.56 -6.03 -2.59
C TYR A 93 16.07 -4.61 -2.81
N PRO A 94 17.30 -4.41 -3.31
CA PRO A 94 17.81 -3.07 -3.59
C PRO A 94 17.10 -2.39 -4.78
N ALA A 95 16.64 -3.15 -5.77
CA ALA A 95 16.01 -2.63 -6.99
C ALA A 95 14.96 -3.62 -7.53
N PRO A 96 14.04 -3.18 -8.41
CA PRO A 96 13.08 -4.05 -9.07
C PRO A 96 13.79 -5.18 -9.81
N PHE A 97 13.21 -6.37 -9.80
CA PHE A 97 13.69 -7.51 -10.57
C PHE A 97 12.52 -8.19 -11.26
N VAL A 98 12.77 -8.69 -12.47
CA VAL A 98 11.81 -9.50 -13.21
C VAL A 98 12.14 -10.95 -12.92
N VAL A 99 11.15 -11.73 -12.48
CA VAL A 99 11.26 -13.18 -12.46
C VAL A 99 10.40 -13.69 -13.61
N ASP A 100 10.99 -14.52 -14.46
CA ASP A 100 10.24 -15.30 -15.43
C ASP A 100 9.46 -16.37 -14.64
N ASP A 101 8.15 -16.21 -14.52
CA ASP A 101 7.26 -17.24 -13.96
C ASP A 101 6.86 -18.18 -15.12
N GLU A 102 7.46 -19.36 -15.16
CA GLU A 102 7.07 -20.43 -16.08
C GLU A 102 6.05 -21.32 -15.36
N TRP A 103 4.80 -21.35 -15.83
CA TRP A 103 3.84 -22.38 -15.44
C TRP A 103 3.52 -23.32 -16.60
N GLU A 104 3.44 -24.61 -16.30
CA GLU A 104 3.03 -25.66 -17.21
C GLU A 104 1.54 -25.96 -16.96
N ASP A 105 0.70 -25.84 -17.98
CA ASP A 105 -0.73 -26.17 -17.86
C ASP A 105 -0.97 -27.70 -17.84
N ASP A 106 -2.21 -28.12 -17.59
CA ASP A 106 -2.61 -29.54 -17.50
C ASP A 106 -2.38 -30.34 -18.80
N ILE A 107 -1.99 -29.68 -19.90
CA ILE A 107 -1.66 -30.31 -21.19
C ILE A 107 -0.18 -30.20 -21.56
N GLY A 108 0.67 -29.72 -20.65
CA GLY A 108 2.12 -29.66 -20.83
C GLY A 108 2.62 -28.45 -21.63
N LEU A 109 1.80 -27.41 -21.78
CA LEU A 109 2.18 -26.16 -22.41
C LEU A 109 2.80 -25.22 -21.36
N VAL A 110 4.06 -24.85 -21.57
CA VAL A 110 4.72 -23.81 -20.76
C VAL A 110 4.24 -22.45 -21.24
N HIS A 111 3.53 -21.73 -20.38
CA HIS A 111 3.17 -20.32 -20.61
C HIS A 111 4.19 -19.44 -19.91
N SER A 112 4.72 -18.45 -20.64
CA SER A 112 5.51 -17.36 -20.06
C SER A 112 4.70 -16.08 -20.11
N GLN A 113 4.20 -15.64 -18.96
CA GLN A 113 3.62 -14.31 -18.83
C GLN A 113 4.71 -13.37 -18.33
N ARG A 114 4.93 -12.26 -19.05
CA ARG A 114 5.72 -11.14 -18.54
C ARG A 114 4.91 -10.47 -17.43
N VAL A 115 5.00 -11.00 -16.23
CA VAL A 115 4.51 -10.33 -15.03
C VAL A 115 5.67 -9.48 -14.52
N VAL A 116 5.50 -8.16 -14.51
CA VAL A 116 6.28 -7.32 -13.61
C VAL A 116 5.91 -7.82 -12.22
N GLN A 117 6.79 -8.59 -11.58
CA GLN A 117 6.52 -9.17 -10.27
C GLN A 117 6.51 -8.08 -9.21
N SER A 118 5.38 -7.40 -9.12
CA SER A 118 4.88 -6.76 -7.92
C SER A 118 3.97 -7.82 -7.25
N GLY A 119 4.49 -8.55 -6.26
CA GLY A 119 3.66 -9.36 -5.35
C GLY A 119 2.97 -10.63 -5.89
N GLN A 120 3.66 -11.79 -5.90
CA GLN A 120 2.98 -13.10 -5.80
C GLN A 120 2.56 -13.32 -4.34
N SER A 121 1.31 -12.98 -3.99
CA SER A 121 0.76 -13.28 -2.67
C SER A 121 0.41 -14.77 -2.55
N TRP A 122 1.35 -15.58 -2.05
CA TRP A 122 0.96 -16.78 -1.32
C TRP A 122 0.11 -16.32 -0.12
N GLN A 123 -0.98 -17.02 0.20
CA GLN A 123 -1.92 -16.62 1.27
C GLN A 123 -1.26 -16.34 2.63
N GLN A 124 -0.08 -16.94 2.87
CA GLN A 124 0.77 -16.76 4.06
C GLN A 124 2.22 -16.38 3.67
N GLY A 125 2.45 -16.00 2.42
CA GLY A 125 3.78 -15.67 1.89
C GLY A 125 4.28 -14.32 2.36
N PRO A 126 5.61 -14.12 2.33
CA PRO A 126 6.19 -12.84 2.63
C PRO A 126 5.69 -11.78 1.66
N ILE A 127 5.70 -10.52 2.09
CA ILE A 127 5.59 -9.39 1.16
C ILE A 127 6.97 -9.15 0.55
N ILE A 128 7.03 -8.91 -0.75
CA ILE A 128 8.27 -8.67 -1.48
C ILE A 128 8.25 -7.24 -1.99
N LEU A 129 9.28 -6.48 -1.64
CA LEU A 129 9.44 -5.08 -2.01
C LEU A 129 10.83 -4.85 -2.59
N ASN A 130 11.00 -3.71 -3.24
CA ASN A 130 12.32 -3.19 -3.55
C ASN A 130 12.50 -1.76 -3.03
N TRP A 131 13.74 -1.40 -2.73
CA TRP A 131 14.06 -0.16 -2.05
C TRP A 131 13.83 1.08 -2.92
N LEU A 132 14.07 1.01 -4.23
CA LEU A 132 13.82 2.15 -5.13
C LEU A 132 12.35 2.59 -5.06
N ASP A 133 11.43 1.63 -5.19
CA ASP A 133 10.00 1.93 -5.15
C ASP A 133 9.52 2.29 -3.73
N ILE A 134 10.15 1.74 -2.68
CA ILE A 134 9.90 2.18 -1.30
C ILE A 134 10.27 3.66 -1.11
N GLN A 135 11.35 4.14 -1.72
CA GLN A 135 11.74 5.55 -1.63
C GLN A 135 10.69 6.45 -2.27
N ASP A 136 10.19 6.07 -3.44
CA ASP A 136 9.13 6.82 -4.14
C ASP A 136 7.81 6.81 -3.34
N SER A 137 7.58 5.74 -2.56
CA SER A 137 6.44 5.62 -1.64
C SER A 137 6.50 6.56 -0.42
N PHE A 138 7.58 7.33 -0.24
CA PHE A 138 7.64 8.37 0.80
C PHE A 138 6.94 9.66 0.38
N ASP A 139 6.79 9.88 -0.93
CA ASP A 139 6.15 11.05 -1.49
C ASP A 139 4.61 10.93 -1.49
N ALA A 140 3.94 12.05 -1.73
CA ALA A 140 2.50 12.14 -1.93
C ALA A 140 2.21 12.25 -3.44
N SER A 141 2.60 11.21 -4.19
CA SER A 141 2.64 11.22 -5.67
C SER A 141 1.49 10.47 -6.35
N GLY A 142 0.73 9.68 -5.61
CA GLY A 142 -0.24 8.70 -6.15
C GLY A 142 0.28 7.26 -6.14
N PHE A 143 1.61 7.08 -6.15
CA PHE A 143 2.27 5.77 -6.08
C PHE A 143 2.69 5.43 -4.64
N ASN A 144 2.42 4.21 -4.22
CA ASN A 144 2.87 3.67 -2.94
C ASN A 144 2.89 2.12 -2.93
N LEU A 145 4.04 1.53 -3.23
CA LEU A 145 4.22 0.08 -3.29
C LEU A 145 3.85 -0.65 -1.98
N ILE A 146 4.15 -0.07 -0.82
CA ILE A 146 3.82 -0.71 0.46
C ILE A 146 2.30 -0.77 0.66
N ILE A 147 1.59 0.33 0.37
CA ILE A 147 0.13 0.39 0.49
C ILE A 147 -0.53 -0.55 -0.51
N HIS A 148 0.01 -0.64 -1.73
CA HIS A 148 -0.42 -1.59 -2.76
C HIS A 148 -0.38 -3.03 -2.25
N GLU A 149 0.77 -3.49 -1.74
CA GLU A 149 0.93 -4.84 -1.21
C GLU A 149 0.07 -5.09 0.04
N VAL A 150 -0.11 -4.06 0.90
CA VAL A 150 -1.04 -4.13 2.03
C VAL A 150 -2.47 -4.31 1.54
N ALA A 151 -2.91 -3.59 0.51
CA ALA A 151 -4.26 -3.71 -0.05
C ALA A 151 -4.53 -5.14 -0.53
N HIS A 152 -3.59 -5.79 -1.23
CA HIS A 152 -3.75 -7.21 -1.58
C HIS A 152 -3.90 -8.12 -0.35
N LYS A 153 -3.14 -7.89 0.72
CA LYS A 153 -3.32 -8.66 1.98
C LYS A 153 -4.68 -8.40 2.62
N LEU A 154 -5.22 -7.19 2.53
CA LEU A 154 -6.56 -6.85 3.03
C LEU A 154 -7.68 -7.49 2.21
N ASP A 155 -7.54 -7.54 0.88
CA ASP A 155 -8.46 -8.20 -0.05
C ASP A 155 -8.52 -9.71 0.22
N MET A 156 -7.35 -10.36 0.28
CA MET A 156 -7.23 -11.80 0.53
C MET A 156 -7.60 -12.22 1.96
N ARG A 157 -7.88 -11.28 2.88
CA ARG A 157 -8.29 -11.64 4.25
C ARG A 157 -9.66 -12.31 4.30
N ASN A 158 -10.54 -12.05 3.32
CA ASN A 158 -11.89 -12.61 3.25
C ASN A 158 -11.98 -13.95 2.49
N GLY A 159 -10.89 -14.40 1.87
CA GLY A 159 -10.92 -15.64 1.10
C GLY A 159 -9.67 -15.90 0.29
N ASP A 160 -9.67 -17.03 -0.41
CA ASP A 160 -8.48 -17.59 -1.03
C ASP A 160 -7.97 -16.81 -2.27
N ARG A 161 -8.79 -15.90 -2.83
CA ARG A 161 -8.52 -15.19 -4.08
C ARG A 161 -8.71 -13.69 -3.89
N ALA A 162 -7.76 -12.92 -4.42
CA ALA A 162 -7.92 -11.48 -4.57
C ALA A 162 -9.07 -11.18 -5.54
N SER A 163 -9.97 -10.29 -5.13
CA SER A 163 -11.20 -9.95 -5.85
C SER A 163 -11.45 -8.45 -5.96
N GLY A 164 -10.58 -7.64 -5.35
CA GLY A 164 -10.79 -6.21 -5.16
C GLY A 164 -11.80 -5.86 -4.08
N ILE A 165 -12.24 -6.83 -3.26
CA ILE A 165 -13.29 -6.67 -2.25
C ILE A 165 -12.74 -7.12 -0.89
N PRO A 166 -12.28 -6.18 -0.04
CA PRO A 166 -11.76 -6.53 1.27
C PRO A 166 -12.87 -7.03 2.21
N PHE A 167 -12.49 -7.44 3.43
CA PHE A 167 -13.43 -7.96 4.41
C PHE A 167 -14.48 -6.91 4.84
N ILE A 168 -15.64 -6.94 4.19
CA ILE A 168 -16.79 -6.04 4.41
C ILE A 168 -18.08 -6.84 4.66
N PRO A 169 -19.14 -6.23 5.22
CA PRO A 169 -20.42 -6.92 5.41
C PRO A 169 -21.01 -7.42 4.09
N LEU A 170 -21.52 -8.66 4.06
CA LEU A 170 -22.05 -9.31 2.84
C LEU A 170 -23.09 -8.48 2.08
N ARG A 171 -23.89 -7.68 2.78
CA ARG A 171 -24.91 -6.80 2.16
C ARG A 171 -24.30 -5.67 1.32
N ASP A 172 -23.04 -5.30 1.59
CA ASP A 172 -22.36 -4.17 0.96
C ASP A 172 -21.52 -4.62 -0.25
N VAL A 173 -21.24 -5.93 -0.39
CA VAL A 173 -20.41 -6.54 -1.45
C VAL A 173 -20.90 -6.20 -2.86
N ALA A 174 -22.19 -6.39 -3.15
CA ALA A 174 -22.72 -6.12 -4.48
C ALA A 174 -22.61 -4.63 -4.88
N GLY A 175 -22.75 -3.73 -3.91
CA GLY A 175 -22.56 -2.30 -4.15
C GLY A 175 -21.09 -1.93 -4.35
N TRP A 176 -20.19 -2.57 -3.59
CA TRP A 176 -18.74 -2.39 -3.76
C TRP A 176 -18.29 -2.84 -5.15
N GLU A 177 -18.65 -4.08 -5.54
CA GLU A 177 -18.29 -4.64 -6.84
C GLU A 177 -18.81 -3.78 -8.00
N HIS A 178 -20.05 -3.28 -7.88
CA HIS A 178 -20.63 -2.38 -8.88
C HIS A 178 -19.81 -1.09 -9.03
N ASP A 179 -19.50 -0.42 -7.92
CA ASP A 179 -18.78 0.87 -7.95
C ASP A 179 -17.32 0.69 -8.37
N LEU A 180 -16.69 -0.45 -8.02
CA LEU A 180 -15.33 -0.80 -8.44
C LEU A 180 -15.26 -1.05 -9.95
N HIS A 181 -16.13 -1.89 -10.50
CA HIS A 181 -16.18 -2.12 -11.95
C HIS A 181 -16.56 -0.86 -12.74
N ALA A 182 -17.42 0.00 -12.18
CA ALA A 182 -17.71 1.30 -12.79
C ALA A 182 -16.46 2.21 -12.84
N ALA A 183 -15.64 2.22 -11.78
CA ALA A 183 -14.37 2.94 -11.77
C ALA A 183 -13.38 2.37 -12.80
N MET A 184 -13.23 1.03 -12.87
CA MET A 184 -12.36 0.38 -13.86
C MET A 184 -12.74 0.76 -15.29
N ASN A 185 -14.02 0.68 -15.64
CA ASN A 185 -14.49 1.08 -16.98
C ASN A 185 -14.21 2.56 -17.26
N ASN A 186 -14.40 3.43 -16.27
CA ASN A 186 -14.10 4.86 -16.43
C ASN A 186 -12.60 5.14 -16.62
N ILE A 187 -11.74 4.37 -15.95
CA ILE A 187 -10.28 4.45 -16.13
C ILE A 187 -9.92 3.98 -17.54
N GLN A 188 -10.48 2.85 -18.00
CA GLN A 188 -10.27 2.35 -19.36
C GLN A 188 -10.73 3.35 -20.43
N ASP A 189 -11.91 3.96 -20.26
CA ASP A 189 -12.44 4.96 -21.19
C ASP A 189 -11.50 6.19 -21.29
N GLU A 190 -10.86 6.59 -20.19
CA GLU A 190 -9.86 7.67 -20.20
C GLU A 190 -8.58 7.24 -20.93
N ILE A 191 -8.06 6.04 -20.64
CA ILE A 191 -6.88 5.48 -21.31
C ILE A 191 -7.10 5.42 -22.83
N ASP A 192 -8.27 4.95 -23.27
CA ASP A 192 -8.63 4.86 -24.68
C ASP A 192 -8.70 6.25 -25.35
N LEU A 193 -9.01 7.30 -24.58
CA LEU A 193 -9.15 8.67 -25.06
C LEU A 193 -7.82 9.43 -25.11
N VAL A 194 -7.00 9.35 -24.07
CA VAL A 194 -5.79 10.19 -23.90
C VAL A 194 -4.48 9.40 -23.94
N GLY A 195 -4.55 8.07 -23.90
CA GLY A 195 -3.39 7.17 -23.80
C GLY A 195 -2.93 6.97 -22.35
N GLU A 196 -2.28 5.82 -22.08
CA GLU A 196 -1.83 5.42 -20.74
C GLU A 196 -0.98 6.48 -20.04
N SER A 197 0.00 7.08 -20.72
CA SER A 197 0.92 8.05 -20.11
C SER A 197 0.28 9.39 -19.72
N ALA A 198 -0.94 9.68 -20.18
CA ALA A 198 -1.67 10.91 -19.89
C ALA A 198 -2.92 10.69 -19.04
N ALA A 199 -3.24 9.43 -18.70
CA ALA A 199 -4.35 9.10 -17.82
C ALA A 199 -4.09 9.62 -16.40
N SER A 200 -5.15 10.02 -15.69
CA SER A 200 -5.01 10.62 -14.35
C SER A 200 -4.90 9.58 -13.22
N ILE A 201 -5.30 8.34 -13.47
CA ILE A 201 -5.04 7.18 -12.61
C ILE A 201 -4.15 6.22 -13.39
N ASP A 202 -3.22 5.55 -12.71
CA ASP A 202 -2.36 4.54 -13.32
C ASP A 202 -3.19 3.51 -14.10
N ALA A 203 -2.79 3.26 -15.34
CA ALA A 203 -3.48 2.36 -16.25
C ALA A 203 -3.57 0.92 -15.72
N TYR A 204 -2.66 0.53 -14.83
CA TYR A 204 -2.66 -0.78 -14.19
C TYR A 204 -3.95 -1.06 -13.40
N ALA A 205 -4.62 -0.02 -12.89
CA ALA A 205 -5.91 -0.14 -12.19
C ALA A 205 -7.05 -0.67 -13.08
N ALA A 206 -6.93 -0.61 -14.42
CA ALA A 206 -7.93 -1.15 -15.33
C ALA A 206 -7.72 -2.64 -15.65
N THR A 207 -6.61 -3.25 -15.19
CA THR A 207 -6.21 -4.63 -15.53
C THR A 207 -7.16 -5.67 -14.94
N ASP A 208 -7.39 -5.62 -13.63
CA ASP A 208 -8.34 -6.47 -12.92
C ASP A 208 -8.81 -5.84 -11.61
N PRO A 209 -9.89 -6.35 -10.98
CA PRO A 209 -10.47 -5.73 -9.79
C PRO A 209 -9.55 -5.69 -8.57
N ALA A 210 -8.68 -6.69 -8.38
CA ALA A 210 -7.74 -6.70 -7.26
C ALA A 210 -6.71 -5.59 -7.41
N GLU A 211 -6.20 -5.40 -8.62
CA GLU A 211 -5.29 -4.30 -8.95
C GLU A 211 -5.97 -2.94 -8.87
N CYS A 212 -7.23 -2.85 -9.31
CA CYS A 212 -8.01 -1.63 -9.15
C CYS A 212 -8.14 -1.22 -7.68
N PHE A 213 -8.43 -2.18 -6.79
CA PHE A 213 -8.48 -1.92 -5.35
C PHE A 213 -7.12 -1.50 -4.79
N ALA A 214 -6.03 -2.18 -5.18
CA ALA A 214 -4.69 -1.87 -4.71
C ALA A 214 -4.24 -0.47 -5.16
N VAL A 215 -4.32 -0.16 -6.45
CA VAL A 215 -3.96 1.15 -7.00
C VAL A 215 -4.83 2.25 -6.40
N LEU A 216 -6.16 2.09 -6.36
CA LEU A 216 -7.01 3.12 -5.74
C LEU A 216 -6.73 3.29 -4.24
N SER A 217 -6.19 2.28 -3.56
CA SER A 217 -5.73 2.41 -2.17
C SER A 217 -4.46 3.26 -2.07
N GLU A 218 -3.53 3.14 -3.02
CA GLU A 218 -2.38 4.04 -3.12
C GLU A 218 -2.83 5.50 -3.26
N TYR A 219 -3.72 5.77 -4.23
CA TYR A 219 -4.29 7.10 -4.42
C TYR A 219 -5.09 7.58 -3.21
N PHE A 220 -5.82 6.68 -2.52
CA PHE A 220 -6.57 7.04 -1.32
C PHE A 220 -5.68 7.67 -0.24
N PHE A 221 -4.47 7.16 -0.04
CA PHE A 221 -3.56 7.66 0.98
C PHE A 221 -2.55 8.69 0.47
N SER A 222 -2.13 8.63 -0.79
CA SER A 222 -1.02 9.44 -1.32
C SER A 222 -1.45 10.60 -2.23
N ALA A 223 -2.62 10.52 -2.89
CA ALA A 223 -3.15 11.57 -3.77
C ALA A 223 -4.70 11.60 -3.76
N PRO A 224 -5.34 11.78 -2.59
CA PRO A 224 -6.79 11.67 -2.46
C PRO A 224 -7.57 12.70 -3.28
N GLU A 225 -6.95 13.83 -3.66
CA GLU A 225 -7.51 14.83 -4.55
C GLU A 225 -7.75 14.35 -5.99
N LEU A 226 -7.07 13.28 -6.42
CA LEU A 226 -7.30 12.63 -7.71
C LEU A 226 -8.42 11.58 -7.63
N PHE A 227 -8.58 10.93 -6.48
CA PHE A 227 -9.57 9.86 -6.27
C PHE A 227 -10.95 10.41 -5.84
N ALA A 228 -11.01 11.18 -4.76
CA ALA A 228 -12.25 11.60 -4.12
C ALA A 228 -13.26 12.31 -5.06
N PRO A 229 -12.86 13.30 -5.88
CA PRO A 229 -13.80 13.97 -6.78
C PRO A 229 -14.17 13.12 -8.00
N ARG A 230 -13.30 12.20 -8.42
CA ARG A 230 -13.51 11.38 -9.63
C ARG A 230 -14.47 10.22 -9.37
N PHE A 231 -14.32 9.53 -8.25
CA PHE A 231 -15.10 8.35 -7.90
C PHE A 231 -15.78 8.52 -6.53
N PRO A 232 -16.71 9.47 -6.36
CA PRO A 232 -17.24 9.84 -5.05
C PRO A 232 -17.97 8.70 -4.33
N ALA A 233 -18.69 7.83 -5.07
CA ALA A 233 -19.37 6.69 -4.47
C ALA A 233 -18.37 5.65 -3.92
N LEU A 234 -17.35 5.30 -4.71
CA LEU A 234 -16.31 4.36 -4.31
C LEU A 234 -15.42 4.93 -3.21
N TRP A 235 -15.06 6.21 -3.29
CA TRP A 235 -14.35 6.94 -2.23
C TRP A 235 -15.04 6.79 -0.87
N GLN A 236 -16.36 6.98 -0.81
CA GLN A 236 -17.10 6.81 0.44
C GLN A 236 -17.03 5.38 1.00
N ARG A 237 -16.96 4.37 0.13
CA ARG A 237 -16.75 2.98 0.57
C ARG A 237 -15.34 2.77 1.12
N PHE A 238 -14.33 3.36 0.50
CA PHE A 238 -12.95 3.33 1.00
C PHE A 238 -12.85 4.03 2.36
N CYS A 239 -13.48 5.20 2.54
CA CYS A 239 -13.54 5.86 3.84
C CYS A 239 -14.21 4.99 4.91
N GLN A 240 -15.31 4.31 4.57
CA GLN A 240 -16.00 3.41 5.49
C GLN A 240 -15.18 2.18 5.83
N PHE A 241 -14.49 1.61 4.83
CA PHE A 241 -13.64 0.44 5.01
C PHE A 241 -12.40 0.78 5.83
N TYR A 242 -11.57 1.72 5.38
CA TYR A 242 -10.34 2.13 6.08
C TYR A 242 -10.60 2.91 7.37
N ARG A 243 -11.83 3.42 7.56
CA ARG A 243 -12.26 4.26 8.69
C ARG A 243 -11.43 5.53 8.82
N GLN A 244 -10.91 6.03 7.71
CA GLN A 244 -10.09 7.23 7.58
C GLN A 244 -10.68 8.12 6.46
N ASP A 245 -10.40 9.42 6.50
CA ASP A 245 -10.69 10.35 5.39
C ASP A 245 -9.47 11.25 5.13
N PRO A 246 -8.53 10.81 4.26
CA PRO A 246 -7.35 11.59 3.91
C PRO A 246 -7.67 12.94 3.24
N SER A 247 -8.78 13.04 2.51
CA SER A 247 -9.22 14.30 1.89
C SER A 247 -9.65 15.35 2.92
N GLN A 248 -10.25 14.91 4.03
CA GLN A 248 -10.61 15.79 5.14
C GLN A 248 -9.36 16.22 5.90
N ARG A 249 -8.40 15.30 6.09
CA ARG A 249 -7.11 15.56 6.74
C ARG A 249 -6.33 16.67 6.03
N LEU A 250 -6.25 16.62 4.69
CA LEU A 250 -5.62 17.67 3.88
C LEU A 250 -6.28 19.05 4.06
N ARG A 251 -7.61 19.10 4.11
CA ARG A 251 -8.36 20.35 4.28
C ARG A 251 -8.13 21.00 5.65
N VAL A 252 -8.04 20.20 6.70
CA VAL A 252 -7.74 20.71 8.06
C VAL A 252 -6.31 21.24 8.13
N SER A 253 -5.34 20.47 7.59
CA SER A 253 -3.92 20.87 7.54
C SER A 253 -3.72 22.19 6.76
N ALA A 254 -4.37 22.33 5.60
CA ALA A 254 -4.32 23.56 4.81
C ALA A 254 -4.94 24.77 5.54
N ALA A 255 -6.05 24.57 6.26
CA ALA A 255 -6.68 25.63 7.04
C ALA A 255 -5.82 26.05 8.25
N GLU A 256 -5.18 25.11 8.94
CA GLU A 256 -4.27 25.41 10.07
C GLU A 256 -3.01 26.15 9.62
N GLY A 257 -2.51 25.87 8.41
CA GLY A 257 -1.39 26.62 7.80
C GLY A 257 -1.73 28.08 7.48
N ASP A 258 -2.93 28.35 6.96
CA ASP A 258 -3.39 29.69 6.56
C ASP A 258 -3.58 30.63 7.78
N TYR A 259 -4.05 30.10 8.91
CA TYR A 259 -4.17 30.87 10.16
C TYR A 259 -2.83 31.17 10.84
N GLY A 260 -1.75 30.45 10.50
CA GLY A 260 -0.41 30.69 11.04
C GLY A 260 0.28 31.91 10.44
N GLU A 261 0.08 32.16 9.14
CA GLU A 261 0.76 33.25 8.41
C GLU A 261 0.13 34.63 8.64
N GLU A 262 -1.15 34.73 8.99
CA GLU A 262 -1.81 36.02 9.28
C GLU A 262 -1.45 36.63 10.65
N SER A 263 -0.67 35.92 11.49
CA SER A 263 -0.35 36.36 12.86
C SER A 263 1.02 37.03 13.03
N GLU A 264 1.81 37.16 11.96
CA GLU A 264 3.13 37.81 11.96
C GLU A 264 3.19 39.08 11.07
N HIS A 265 2.22 40.00 11.19
CA HIS A 265 2.32 41.36 10.59
C HIS A 265 1.91 42.47 11.56
#